data_AF-A0A929RZM3-F1
#
_entry.id   AF-A0A929RZM3-F1
#
_cell.length_a   1.000
_cell.length_b   1.000
_cell.length_c   1.000
_cell.angle_alpha   90.00
_cell.angle_beta   90.00
_cell.angle_gamma   90.00
#
_symmetry.space_group_name_H-M   'P 1'
#
loop_
_entity.id
_entity.type
_entity.pdbx_description
1 polymer ?
#
loop_
_entity_poly.entity_id
_entity_poly.type
_entity_poly.pdbx_seq_one_letter_code
_entity_poly.pdbx_strand_id
1 'polypeptide(L)'
;MDMKPFENFDWTNFWNDSDYAKKAYIGKAPTDEEISEIEKELGYKLPQSYIELIKKHNGGIPVLRVFLTDDYEINITGIFGIDRTKCHSLCGELGSAFMISEWGYPNIGIAVADTISGGHDMIFLDYRACGKDGEPKVVVVDQESDYHIGVLADTFEDFIKGLTIDATEMENEDFALLDENQKCLAIKFLQEIQEEERVIELLNYVGIENLSAELMGMLARSYNNNNQENEAMRIMDMIPEEERKAVWYYRYGYSYASRCFPHNSEADNLKALEMFEKAIEKAEEGKVIEWCMELVEFHLLSGALEKNKSQTPLVYEHYKKYKNEDVTPEAPANDQQHKYNNLFDVNWIFDKHDYSAEEFEAKFNEKMAQRLGENWRETECNAPIEEAEILVTYEAWIESLEQLYDNECLTDDYEELLEEEKEDGMWQVDIRAHLKADNGKSFSVQEIVWKLQKLMANKELGDHVFFEGIDYEGSSSDYTAHEVPMFYVVCGS
;
A
#
# COMPACT_ATOMS: atom_id res chain seq x y z
N MET A 1 -5.63 34.41 -5.74
CA MET A 1 -7.09 34.40 -5.55
C MET A 1 -7.37 33.05 -4.97
N ASP A 2 -7.85 32.98 -3.74
CA ASP A 2 -8.23 31.69 -3.17
C ASP A 2 -9.36 31.14 -4.04
N MET A 3 -9.14 29.95 -4.60
CA MET A 3 -10.14 29.26 -5.42
C MET A 3 -11.38 29.01 -4.58
N LYS A 4 -12.55 29.03 -5.22
CA LYS A 4 -13.79 28.72 -4.52
C LYS A 4 -13.79 27.23 -4.17
N PRO A 5 -14.20 26.80 -2.96
CA PRO A 5 -14.31 25.38 -2.66
C PRO A 5 -15.16 24.64 -3.70
N PHE A 6 -14.70 23.44 -4.06
CA PHE A 6 -15.28 22.59 -5.10
C PHE A 6 -15.32 23.20 -6.51
N GLU A 7 -14.46 24.19 -6.79
CA GLU A 7 -14.27 24.69 -8.14
C GLU A 7 -13.76 23.55 -9.04
N ASN A 8 -14.52 23.26 -10.11
CA ASN A 8 -14.34 22.13 -11.03
C ASN A 8 -14.60 20.72 -10.47
N PHE A 9 -15.21 20.59 -9.29
CA PHE A 9 -15.66 19.28 -8.81
C PHE A 9 -16.84 18.77 -9.66
N ASP A 10 -16.77 17.52 -10.12
CA ASP A 10 -17.86 16.88 -10.83
C ASP A 10 -18.89 16.32 -9.84
N TRP A 11 -20.09 16.88 -9.88
CA TRP A 11 -21.19 16.47 -9.01
C TRP A 11 -22.12 15.46 -9.70
N THR A 12 -21.84 15.10 -10.94
CA THR A 12 -22.62 14.12 -11.68
C THR A 12 -22.58 12.80 -10.94
N ASN A 13 -23.75 12.22 -10.65
CA ASN A 13 -23.91 10.95 -9.94
C ASN A 13 -23.24 10.88 -8.56
N PHE A 14 -22.94 12.02 -7.94
CA PHE A 14 -22.37 12.03 -6.58
C PHE A 14 -23.40 11.59 -5.53
N TRP A 15 -24.68 11.91 -5.69
CA TRP A 15 -25.73 11.63 -4.72
C TRP A 15 -26.63 10.44 -5.13
N ASN A 16 -26.93 9.56 -4.17
CA ASN A 16 -27.97 8.55 -4.27
C ASN A 16 -29.27 9.05 -3.61
N ASP A 17 -30.11 9.73 -4.40
CA ASP A 17 -31.39 10.31 -3.97
C ASP A 17 -32.53 9.28 -3.87
N SER A 18 -32.26 8.17 -3.17
CA SER A 18 -33.26 7.18 -2.80
C SER A 18 -34.41 7.78 -1.98
N ASP A 19 -35.55 7.10 -1.93
CA ASP A 19 -36.69 7.53 -1.10
C ASP A 19 -36.33 7.63 0.39
N TYR A 20 -35.42 6.76 0.84
CA TYR A 20 -34.86 6.83 2.19
C TYR A 20 -34.04 8.12 2.38
N ALA A 21 -33.09 8.41 1.48
CA ALA A 21 -32.28 9.63 1.57
C ALA A 21 -33.15 10.89 1.60
N LYS A 22 -34.14 10.99 0.71
CA LYS A 22 -35.10 12.12 0.66
C LYS A 22 -35.86 12.33 1.97
N LYS A 23 -36.21 11.23 2.63
CA LYS A 23 -36.93 11.25 3.91
C LYS A 23 -36.00 11.66 5.06
N ALA A 24 -34.83 11.02 5.15
CA ALA A 24 -34.02 10.99 6.35
C ALA A 24 -32.86 12.01 6.37
N TYR A 25 -32.32 12.36 5.20
CA TYR A 25 -31.13 13.24 5.06
C TYR A 25 -31.43 14.54 4.29
N ILE A 26 -32.06 14.44 3.13
CA ILE A 26 -32.08 15.55 2.17
C ILE A 26 -33.05 16.66 2.61
N GLY A 27 -32.48 17.80 2.98
CA GLY A 27 -33.18 19.02 3.37
C GLY A 27 -33.61 19.90 2.21
N LYS A 28 -34.45 20.90 2.49
CA LYS A 28 -34.68 22.01 1.55
C LYS A 28 -33.40 22.82 1.33
N ALA A 29 -33.31 23.57 0.23
CA ALA A 29 -32.21 24.50 0.02
C ALA A 29 -32.14 25.52 1.19
N PRO A 30 -30.97 25.71 1.84
CA PRO A 30 -30.84 26.55 3.01
C PRO A 30 -30.78 28.05 2.65
N THR A 31 -31.25 28.90 3.55
CA THR A 31 -30.98 30.35 3.47
C THR A 31 -29.75 30.75 4.29
N ASP A 32 -29.17 31.92 4.01
CA ASP A 32 -28.02 32.43 4.77
C ASP A 32 -28.38 32.67 6.25
N GLU A 33 -29.63 33.05 6.54
CA GLU A 33 -30.13 33.16 7.91
C GLU A 33 -30.18 31.81 8.61
N GLU A 34 -30.67 30.76 7.94
CA GLU A 34 -30.72 29.40 8.50
C GLU A 34 -29.32 28.87 8.81
N ILE A 35 -28.35 29.12 7.93
CA ILE A 35 -26.93 28.78 8.17
C ILE A 35 -26.43 29.50 9.43
N SER A 36 -26.67 30.82 9.54
CA SER A 36 -26.21 31.60 10.71
C SER A 36 -26.87 31.15 12.02
N GLU A 37 -28.15 30.75 11.98
CA GLU A 37 -28.84 30.18 13.14
C GLU A 37 -28.24 28.83 13.57
N ILE A 38 -27.87 27.98 12.62
CA ILE A 38 -27.23 26.68 12.88
C ILE A 38 -25.84 26.88 13.49
N GLU A 39 -25.00 27.74 12.91
CA GLU A 39 -23.69 28.07 13.47
C GLU A 39 -23.78 28.61 14.91
N LYS A 40 -24.77 29.47 15.17
CA LYS A 40 -25.01 30.04 16.50
C LYS A 40 -25.43 28.98 17.52
N GLU A 41 -26.24 28.01 17.11
CA GLU A 41 -26.69 26.92 17.98
C GLU A 41 -25.58 25.92 18.29
N LEU A 42 -24.84 25.50 17.27
CA LEU A 42 -23.71 24.59 17.42
C LEU A 42 -22.54 25.26 18.14
N GLY A 43 -22.41 26.59 18.04
CA GLY A 43 -21.33 27.37 18.64
C GLY A 43 -20.06 27.43 17.79
N TYR A 44 -20.12 26.95 16.55
CA TYR A 44 -19.01 26.80 15.61
C TYR A 44 -19.41 27.40 14.26
N LYS A 45 -18.44 28.03 13.59
CA LYS A 45 -18.59 28.49 12.21
C LYS A 45 -18.39 27.33 11.25
N LEU A 46 -19.29 27.12 10.29
CA LEU A 46 -19.16 26.04 9.32
C LEU A 46 -18.02 26.35 8.32
N PRO A 47 -17.26 25.33 7.87
CA PRO A 47 -16.29 25.48 6.80
C PRO A 47 -16.96 26.01 5.53
N GLN A 48 -16.25 26.83 4.76
CA GLN A 48 -16.80 27.38 3.52
C GLN A 48 -17.17 26.27 2.52
N SER A 49 -16.37 25.21 2.47
CA SER A 49 -16.65 23.99 1.68
C SER A 49 -17.98 23.34 2.10
N TYR A 50 -18.22 23.19 3.40
CA TYR A 50 -19.49 22.65 3.92
C TYR A 50 -20.69 23.47 3.46
N ILE A 51 -20.58 24.80 3.55
CA ILE A 51 -21.63 25.73 3.11
C ILE A 51 -21.91 25.59 1.60
N GLU A 52 -20.87 25.46 0.78
CA GLU A 52 -21.03 25.25 -0.67
C GLU A 52 -21.71 23.91 -0.98
N LEU A 53 -21.37 22.84 -0.26
CA LEU A 53 -22.02 21.55 -0.39
C LEU A 53 -23.52 21.65 -0.08
N ILE A 54 -23.90 22.17 1.09
CA ILE A 54 -25.32 22.21 1.51
C ILE A 54 -26.17 23.16 0.67
N LYS A 55 -25.56 24.22 0.09
CA LYS A 55 -26.25 25.10 -0.86
C LYS A 55 -26.55 24.40 -2.18
N LYS A 56 -25.74 23.41 -2.56
CA LYS A 56 -25.96 22.59 -3.75
C LYS A 56 -26.89 21.42 -3.48
N HIS A 57 -26.71 20.74 -2.35
CA HIS A 57 -27.50 19.59 -1.92
C HIS A 57 -27.43 19.48 -0.38
N ASN A 58 -28.54 19.76 0.30
CA ASN A 58 -28.57 19.96 1.76
C ASN A 58 -28.63 18.65 2.53
N GLY A 59 -27.52 17.92 2.51
CA GLY A 59 -27.38 16.58 3.10
C GLY A 59 -27.90 15.48 2.18
N GLY A 60 -27.40 14.25 2.33
CA GLY A 60 -27.76 13.15 1.46
C GLY A 60 -26.86 11.94 1.64
N ILE A 61 -27.09 10.91 0.83
CA ILE A 61 -26.26 9.72 0.79
C ILE A 61 -25.41 9.82 -0.48
N PRO A 62 -24.08 9.95 -0.38
CA PRO A 62 -23.26 9.92 -1.58
C PRO A 62 -23.20 8.50 -2.16
N VAL A 63 -22.91 8.39 -3.45
CA VAL A 63 -22.60 7.10 -4.09
C VAL A 63 -21.25 6.60 -3.62
N LEU A 64 -20.27 7.52 -3.55
CA LEU A 64 -18.93 7.29 -3.00
C LEU A 64 -19.02 7.43 -1.48
N ARG A 65 -18.69 6.38 -0.73
CA ARG A 65 -18.93 6.32 0.72
C ARG A 65 -17.71 5.92 1.53
N VAL A 66 -16.64 5.47 0.88
CA VAL A 66 -15.44 5.01 1.58
C VAL A 66 -14.39 6.09 1.56
N PHE A 67 -13.73 6.29 2.69
CA PHE A 67 -12.58 7.18 2.84
C PHE A 67 -11.42 6.37 3.40
N LEU A 68 -10.28 6.42 2.72
CA LEU A 68 -9.07 5.71 3.09
C LEU A 68 -7.98 6.66 3.57
N THR A 69 -7.28 6.23 4.61
CA THR A 69 -5.98 6.75 5.05
C THR A 69 -5.09 5.55 5.39
N ASP A 70 -3.81 5.78 5.67
CA ASP A 70 -2.89 4.71 6.09
C ASP A 70 -3.39 3.97 7.34
N ASP A 71 -4.16 4.65 8.21
CA ASP A 71 -4.62 4.13 9.50
C ASP A 71 -6.11 3.72 9.55
N TYR A 72 -6.92 4.17 8.58
CA TYR A 72 -8.38 4.05 8.65
C TYR A 72 -9.03 3.75 7.30
N GLU A 73 -10.01 2.84 7.33
CA GLU A 73 -11.01 2.64 6.29
C GLU A 73 -12.41 2.97 6.84
N ILE A 74 -12.98 4.10 6.41
CA ILE A 74 -14.28 4.56 6.93
C ILE A 74 -15.35 4.53 5.85
N ASN A 75 -16.45 3.83 6.12
CA ASN A 75 -17.62 3.80 5.26
C ASN A 75 -18.75 4.65 5.86
N ILE A 76 -19.01 5.82 5.27
CA ILE A 76 -20.10 6.70 5.69
C ILE A 76 -21.45 6.24 5.14
N THR A 77 -22.53 6.40 5.90
CA THR A 77 -23.89 6.10 5.42
C THR A 77 -24.59 7.33 4.85
N GLY A 78 -24.18 8.53 5.23
CA GLY A 78 -24.68 9.78 4.67
C GLY A 78 -24.08 11.02 5.32
N ILE A 79 -24.13 12.13 4.59
CA ILE A 79 -23.63 13.44 5.01
C ILE A 79 -24.81 14.28 5.51
N PHE A 80 -24.64 14.92 6.65
CA PHE A 80 -25.68 15.69 7.31
C PHE A 80 -25.96 17.02 6.61
N GLY A 81 -27.25 17.30 6.39
CA GLY A 81 -27.70 18.64 6.02
C GLY A 81 -27.88 19.52 7.25
N ILE A 82 -28.43 20.72 7.04
CA ILE A 82 -28.80 21.64 8.13
C ILE A 82 -30.32 21.77 8.37
N ASP A 83 -31.13 21.07 7.56
CA ASP A 83 -32.59 21.09 7.71
C ASP A 83 -33.01 20.28 8.94
N ARG A 84 -33.35 20.99 10.02
CA ARG A 84 -33.76 20.45 11.33
C ARG A 84 -34.94 19.47 11.27
N THR A 85 -35.70 19.46 10.19
CA THR A 85 -36.82 18.52 10.02
C THR A 85 -36.34 17.12 9.65
N LYS A 86 -35.06 16.96 9.30
CA LYS A 86 -34.41 15.70 8.95
C LYS A 86 -33.75 15.10 10.18
N CYS A 87 -33.94 13.79 10.38
CA CYS A 87 -33.36 13.08 11.52
C CYS A 87 -31.82 13.10 11.45
N HIS A 88 -31.26 12.92 10.25
CA HIS A 88 -29.82 12.99 9.98
C HIS A 88 -29.44 14.37 9.43
N SER A 89 -29.49 15.37 10.32
CA SER A 89 -28.99 16.72 10.07
C SER A 89 -28.19 17.20 11.28
N LEU A 90 -27.35 18.23 11.11
CA LEU A 90 -26.46 18.71 12.17
C LEU A 90 -27.20 18.99 13.50
N CYS A 91 -28.39 19.58 13.41
CA CYS A 91 -29.29 19.90 14.52
C CYS A 91 -30.59 19.06 14.48
N GLY A 92 -30.55 17.89 13.85
CA GLY A 92 -31.64 16.93 13.79
C GLY A 92 -31.74 16.06 15.04
N GLU A 93 -32.69 15.14 15.05
CA GLU A 93 -32.92 14.20 16.15
C GLU A 93 -31.68 13.35 16.49
N LEU A 94 -30.93 12.93 15.47
CA LEU A 94 -29.69 12.15 15.59
C LEU A 94 -28.44 13.00 15.29
N GLY A 95 -28.54 14.32 15.45
CA GLY A 95 -27.46 15.26 15.14
C GLY A 95 -26.38 15.36 16.22
N SER A 96 -25.53 16.38 16.11
CA SER A 96 -24.37 16.58 16.98
C SER A 96 -24.72 16.59 18.48
N ALA A 97 -25.82 17.26 18.85
CA ALA A 97 -26.24 17.35 20.24
C ALA A 97 -26.59 15.98 20.84
N PHE A 98 -27.27 15.12 20.07
CA PHE A 98 -27.64 13.77 20.49
C PHE A 98 -26.41 12.89 20.70
N MET A 99 -25.46 12.91 19.75
CA MET A 99 -24.23 12.11 19.87
C MET A 99 -23.38 12.53 21.07
N ILE A 100 -23.31 13.83 21.37
CA ILE A 100 -22.56 14.34 22.51
C ILE A 100 -23.30 14.05 23.83
N SER A 101 -24.60 14.35 23.94
CA SER A 101 -25.31 14.26 25.22
C SER A 101 -25.75 12.86 25.60
N GLU A 102 -26.24 12.08 24.63
CA GLU A 102 -26.81 10.74 24.87
C GLU A 102 -25.77 9.63 24.67
N TRP A 103 -24.90 9.77 23.66
CA TRP A 103 -23.86 8.78 23.34
C TRP A 103 -22.49 9.11 23.93
N GLY A 104 -22.34 10.25 24.60
CA GLY A 104 -21.12 10.61 25.33
C GLY A 104 -19.93 11.01 24.45
N TYR A 105 -20.13 11.27 23.16
CA TYR A 105 -19.07 11.71 22.27
C TYR A 105 -18.41 13.01 22.77
N PRO A 106 -17.10 13.18 22.55
CA PRO A 106 -16.39 14.35 23.04
C PRO A 106 -16.85 15.62 22.31
N ASN A 107 -17.03 16.71 23.07
CA ASN A 107 -17.44 18.00 22.51
C ASN A 107 -16.25 18.73 21.87
N ILE A 108 -15.78 18.20 20.74
CA ILE A 108 -14.66 18.74 19.95
C ILE A 108 -15.11 19.62 18.78
N GLY A 109 -16.40 19.58 18.44
CA GLY A 109 -16.93 20.23 17.26
C GLY A 109 -18.28 19.68 16.82
N ILE A 110 -18.42 19.42 15.52
CA ILE A 110 -19.71 19.11 14.88
C ILE A 110 -19.66 17.69 14.28
N ALA A 111 -20.61 16.82 14.62
CA ALA A 111 -20.83 15.56 13.92
C ALA A 111 -21.48 15.82 12.55
N VAL A 112 -20.89 15.32 11.47
CA VAL A 112 -21.27 15.68 10.09
C VAL A 112 -21.62 14.49 9.20
N ALA A 113 -21.29 13.26 9.58
CA ALA A 113 -21.72 12.07 8.86
C ALA A 113 -21.81 10.87 9.79
N ASP A 114 -22.80 10.02 9.53
CA ASP A 114 -22.92 8.69 10.13
C ASP A 114 -22.03 7.71 9.38
N THR A 115 -21.60 6.65 10.07
CA THR A 115 -20.90 5.51 9.47
C THR A 115 -21.77 4.26 9.46
N ILE A 116 -21.32 3.19 8.79
CA ILE A 116 -22.03 1.90 8.76
C ILE A 116 -22.07 1.21 10.13
N SER A 117 -21.23 1.64 11.07
CA SER A 117 -21.17 1.08 12.43
C SER A 117 -22.44 1.40 13.25
N GLY A 118 -23.30 2.30 12.79
CA GLY A 118 -24.54 2.65 13.50
C GLY A 118 -24.29 3.52 14.74
N GLY A 119 -23.23 4.32 14.73
CA GLY A 119 -22.91 5.30 15.78
C GLY A 119 -21.79 4.88 16.73
N HIS A 120 -21.14 3.74 16.50
CA HIS A 120 -19.89 3.37 17.17
C HIS A 120 -18.70 4.16 16.64
N ASP A 121 -18.77 4.57 15.37
CA ASP A 121 -17.86 5.54 14.76
C ASP A 121 -18.65 6.69 14.15
N MET A 122 -18.14 7.91 14.33
CA MET A 122 -18.77 9.11 13.78
C MET A 122 -17.75 10.05 13.17
N ILE A 123 -18.13 10.71 12.07
CA ILE A 123 -17.30 11.75 11.45
C ILE A 123 -17.59 13.11 12.08
N PHE A 124 -16.54 13.77 12.55
CA PHE A 124 -16.59 15.10 13.15
C PHE A 124 -15.74 16.11 12.39
N LEU A 125 -16.18 17.38 12.43
CA LEU A 125 -15.32 18.53 12.24
C LEU A 125 -14.69 18.87 13.59
N ASP A 126 -13.37 18.74 13.72
CA ASP A 126 -12.63 18.98 14.96
C ASP A 126 -12.07 20.41 15.01
N TYR A 127 -12.58 21.21 15.96
CA TYR A 127 -12.20 22.61 16.15
C TYR A 127 -11.18 22.82 17.28
N ARG A 128 -10.68 21.77 17.93
CA ARG A 128 -9.78 21.90 19.10
C ARG A 128 -8.53 22.73 18.78
N ALA A 129 -7.95 22.56 17.60
CA ALA A 129 -6.72 23.24 17.18
C ALA A 129 -6.96 24.63 16.57
N CYS A 130 -7.98 24.78 15.72
CA CYS A 130 -8.23 26.02 14.98
C CYS A 130 -9.15 27.01 15.70
N GLY A 131 -9.84 26.56 16.75
CA GLY A 131 -10.86 27.32 17.46
C GLY A 131 -12.16 27.46 16.67
N LYS A 132 -13.23 27.88 17.34
CA LYS A 132 -14.61 27.84 16.82
C LYS A 132 -14.90 28.58 15.50
N ASP A 133 -14.00 29.45 15.07
CA ASP A 133 -14.14 30.29 13.87
C ASP A 133 -13.13 29.93 12.76
N GLY A 134 -12.25 28.94 13.01
CA GLY A 134 -11.19 28.50 12.10
C GLY A 134 -11.64 27.38 11.15
N GLU A 135 -10.72 26.93 10.28
CA GLU A 135 -10.93 25.77 9.40
C GLU A 135 -10.64 24.49 10.18
N PRO A 136 -11.64 23.64 10.47
CA PRO A 136 -11.47 22.39 11.22
C PRO A 136 -10.93 21.27 10.33
N LYS A 137 -10.22 20.33 10.95
CA LYS A 137 -9.92 19.04 10.33
C LYS A 137 -11.15 18.14 10.36
N VAL A 138 -11.21 17.17 9.46
CA VAL A 138 -12.18 16.07 9.54
C VAL A 138 -11.55 14.90 10.27
N VAL A 139 -12.26 14.37 11.26
CA VAL A 139 -11.80 13.25 12.09
C VAL A 139 -12.87 12.16 12.17
N VAL A 140 -12.44 10.91 12.34
CA VAL A 140 -13.28 9.85 12.88
C VAL A 140 -13.11 9.83 14.40
N VAL A 141 -14.20 9.59 15.12
CA VAL A 141 -14.16 9.32 16.56
C VAL A 141 -14.71 7.91 16.77
N ASP A 142 -13.87 7.02 17.28
CA ASP A 142 -14.18 5.62 17.57
C ASP A 142 -14.57 5.48 19.04
N GLN A 143 -15.86 5.25 19.28
CA GLN A 143 -16.44 5.11 20.62
C GLN A 143 -15.99 3.82 21.32
N GLU A 144 -15.68 2.75 20.59
CA GLU A 144 -15.27 1.47 21.16
C GLU A 144 -13.81 1.52 21.63
N SER A 145 -12.98 2.38 21.02
CA SER A 145 -11.60 2.66 21.41
C SER A 145 -11.46 3.89 22.31
N ASP A 146 -12.28 3.98 23.37
CA ASP A 146 -12.29 5.10 24.34
C ASP A 146 -12.36 6.49 23.69
N TYR A 147 -13.18 6.63 22.65
CA TYR A 147 -13.33 7.86 21.85
C TYR A 147 -12.00 8.31 21.23
N HIS A 148 -11.18 7.36 20.75
CA HIS A 148 -9.99 7.64 19.97
C HIS A 148 -10.34 8.53 18.77
N ILE A 149 -9.46 9.50 18.46
CA ILE A 149 -9.71 10.49 17.41
C ILE A 149 -8.64 10.35 16.33
N GLY A 150 -9.06 9.82 15.19
CA GLY A 150 -8.25 9.67 13.99
C GLY A 150 -8.44 10.83 13.02
N VAL A 151 -7.36 11.40 12.50
CA VAL A 151 -7.45 12.48 11.50
C VAL A 151 -7.63 11.89 10.11
N LEU A 152 -8.70 12.28 9.42
CA LEU A 152 -9.00 11.80 8.06
C LEU A 152 -8.57 12.81 6.99
N ALA A 153 -8.84 14.10 7.20
CA ALA A 153 -8.52 15.12 6.21
C ALA A 153 -8.25 16.48 6.86
N ASP A 154 -7.41 17.29 6.21
CA ASP A 154 -7.10 18.65 6.68
C ASP A 154 -8.27 19.61 6.51
N THR A 155 -9.14 19.38 5.52
CA THR A 155 -10.35 20.19 5.28
C THR A 155 -11.54 19.30 4.93
N PHE A 156 -12.75 19.83 5.09
CA PHE A 156 -13.97 19.14 4.65
C PHE A 156 -14.02 18.97 3.12
N GLU A 157 -13.39 19.87 2.36
CA GLU A 157 -13.30 19.71 0.91
C GLU A 157 -12.46 18.49 0.52
N ASP A 158 -11.31 18.31 1.18
CA ASP A 158 -10.43 17.16 0.94
C ASP A 158 -11.13 15.85 1.33
N PHE A 159 -11.88 15.84 2.43
CA PHE A 159 -12.70 14.69 2.83
C PHE A 159 -13.71 14.29 1.74
N ILE A 160 -14.49 15.25 1.24
CA ILE A 160 -15.49 14.99 0.19
C ILE A 160 -14.85 14.55 -1.13
N LYS A 161 -13.69 15.13 -1.48
CA LYS A 161 -12.93 14.76 -2.69
C LYS A 161 -12.27 13.38 -2.59
N GLY A 162 -11.93 12.94 -1.38
CA GLY A 162 -11.31 11.64 -1.13
C GLY A 162 -12.29 10.47 -1.01
N LEU A 163 -13.61 10.72 -1.01
CA LEU A 163 -14.59 9.64 -1.00
C LEU A 163 -14.47 8.78 -2.27
N THR A 164 -14.52 7.46 -2.09
CA THR A 164 -14.44 6.46 -3.16
C THR A 164 -15.47 5.34 -2.96
N ILE A 165 -15.46 4.35 -3.86
CA ILE A 165 -16.31 3.17 -3.84
C ILE A 165 -15.50 2.03 -3.24
N ASP A 166 -16.04 1.40 -2.20
CA ASP A 166 -15.55 0.08 -1.80
C ASP A 166 -16.04 -0.95 -2.81
N ALA A 167 -15.06 -1.55 -3.47
CA ALA A 167 -15.25 -2.53 -4.52
C ALA A 167 -14.67 -3.91 -4.17
N THR A 168 -14.24 -4.13 -2.92
CA THR A 168 -13.69 -5.42 -2.45
C THR A 168 -14.71 -6.53 -2.68
N GLU A 169 -15.91 -6.36 -2.10
CA GLU A 169 -17.02 -7.32 -2.12
C GLU A 169 -18.12 -6.95 -3.13
N MET A 170 -17.86 -6.00 -4.04
CA MET A 170 -18.85 -5.59 -5.03
C MET A 170 -19.06 -6.69 -6.06
N GLU A 171 -20.28 -7.19 -6.25
CA GLU A 171 -20.58 -8.19 -7.28
C GLU A 171 -20.21 -7.69 -8.69
N ASN A 172 -19.74 -8.61 -9.54
CA ASN A 172 -19.26 -8.27 -10.88
C ASN A 172 -20.34 -7.62 -11.76
N GLU A 173 -21.59 -8.07 -11.62
CA GLU A 173 -22.75 -7.45 -12.28
C GLU A 173 -22.99 -6.01 -11.84
N ASP A 174 -22.83 -5.72 -10.54
CA ASP A 174 -23.04 -4.39 -9.99
C ASP A 174 -21.93 -3.43 -10.44
N PHE A 175 -20.67 -3.90 -10.46
CA PHE A 175 -19.55 -3.16 -11.03
C PHE A 175 -19.78 -2.83 -12.51
N ALA A 176 -20.30 -3.78 -13.30
CA ALA A 176 -20.58 -3.56 -14.71
C ALA A 176 -21.62 -2.44 -14.95
N LEU A 177 -22.55 -2.24 -14.01
CA LEU A 177 -23.58 -1.20 -14.06
C LEU A 177 -23.08 0.20 -13.69
N LEU A 178 -21.91 0.32 -13.07
CA LEU A 178 -21.29 1.62 -12.75
C LEU A 178 -21.04 2.43 -14.03
N ASP A 179 -21.11 3.75 -13.94
CA ASP A 179 -20.60 4.59 -15.03
C ASP A 179 -19.06 4.61 -15.08
N GLU A 180 -18.49 5.23 -16.11
CA GLU A 180 -17.04 5.25 -16.33
C GLU A 180 -16.27 5.83 -15.14
N ASN A 181 -16.74 6.95 -14.59
CA ASN A 181 -16.08 7.62 -13.48
C ASN A 181 -16.12 6.76 -12.21
N GLN A 182 -17.28 6.13 -11.95
CA GLN A 182 -17.47 5.21 -10.84
C GLN A 182 -16.58 3.98 -10.97
N LYS A 183 -16.47 3.39 -12.17
CA LYS A 183 -15.53 2.28 -12.42
C LYS A 183 -14.09 2.71 -12.13
N CYS A 184 -13.65 3.87 -12.65
CA CYS A 184 -12.30 4.37 -12.39
C CYS A 184 -12.04 4.55 -10.88
N LEU A 185 -12.99 5.08 -10.11
CA LEU A 185 -12.83 5.24 -8.66
C LEU A 185 -12.77 3.90 -7.92
N ALA A 186 -13.67 2.97 -8.24
CA ALA A 186 -13.68 1.63 -7.68
C ALA A 186 -12.36 0.88 -7.95
N ILE A 187 -11.86 0.93 -9.19
CA ILE A 187 -10.58 0.32 -9.52
C ILE A 187 -9.41 1.03 -8.81
N LYS A 188 -9.47 2.36 -8.71
CA LYS A 188 -8.41 3.11 -8.03
C LYS A 188 -8.33 2.76 -6.55
N PHE A 189 -9.49 2.61 -5.88
CA PHE A 189 -9.59 2.12 -4.52
C PHE A 189 -8.92 0.75 -4.37
N LEU A 190 -9.30 -0.24 -5.18
CA LEU A 190 -8.69 -1.57 -5.14
C LEU A 190 -7.17 -1.53 -5.35
N GLN A 191 -6.69 -0.67 -6.27
CA GLN A 191 -5.26 -0.50 -6.52
C GLN A 191 -4.50 0.25 -5.43
N GLU A 192 -5.18 1.01 -4.57
CA GLU A 192 -4.59 1.67 -3.41
C GLU A 192 -4.42 0.68 -2.26
N ILE A 193 -5.35 -0.28 -2.12
CA ILE A 193 -5.26 -1.40 -1.15
C ILE A 193 -4.58 -2.66 -1.72
N GLN A 194 -3.95 -2.55 -2.90
CA GLN A 194 -3.18 -3.62 -3.57
C GLN A 194 -3.99 -4.89 -3.96
N GLU A 195 -5.29 -4.76 -4.14
CA GLU A 195 -6.20 -5.84 -4.59
C GLU A 195 -6.15 -6.04 -6.12
N GLU A 196 -4.97 -6.35 -6.66
CA GLU A 196 -4.72 -6.39 -8.10
C GLU A 196 -5.50 -7.54 -8.80
N GLU A 197 -5.67 -8.68 -8.13
CA GLU A 197 -6.48 -9.80 -8.65
C GLU A 197 -7.95 -9.41 -8.84
N ARG A 198 -8.51 -8.68 -7.87
CA ARG A 198 -9.89 -8.19 -7.92
C ARG A 198 -10.09 -7.21 -9.08
N VAL A 199 -9.13 -6.30 -9.28
CA VAL A 199 -9.16 -5.38 -10.43
C VAL A 199 -9.17 -6.14 -11.75
N ILE A 200 -8.28 -7.14 -11.88
CA ILE A 200 -8.18 -7.98 -13.07
C ILE A 200 -9.51 -8.71 -13.32
N GLU A 201 -10.12 -9.27 -12.29
CA GLU A 201 -11.42 -9.96 -12.39
C GLU A 201 -12.53 -9.02 -12.89
N LEU A 202 -12.72 -7.88 -12.21
CA LEU A 202 -13.78 -6.92 -12.51
C LEU A 202 -13.69 -6.37 -13.92
N LEU A 203 -12.49 -5.96 -14.36
CA LEU A 203 -12.29 -5.37 -15.68
C LEU A 203 -12.38 -6.41 -16.80
N ASN A 204 -11.94 -7.65 -16.56
CA ASN A 204 -12.15 -8.74 -17.52
C ASN A 204 -13.64 -9.10 -17.64
N TYR A 205 -14.39 -9.04 -16.55
CA TYR A 205 -15.84 -9.29 -16.57
C TYR A 205 -16.60 -8.28 -17.44
N VAL A 206 -16.23 -6.99 -17.38
CA VAL A 206 -16.78 -5.95 -18.27
C VAL A 206 -16.49 -6.24 -19.75
N GLY A 207 -15.41 -6.97 -20.04
CA GLY A 207 -14.94 -7.29 -21.37
C GLY A 207 -14.00 -6.20 -21.89
N ILE A 208 -12.79 -6.60 -22.27
CA ILE A 208 -11.70 -5.68 -22.66
C ILE A 208 -12.13 -4.75 -23.79
N GLU A 209 -12.92 -5.23 -24.75
CA GLU A 209 -13.43 -4.44 -25.87
C GLU A 209 -14.39 -3.32 -25.47
N ASN A 210 -14.92 -3.35 -24.24
CA ASN A 210 -15.84 -2.36 -23.69
C ASN A 210 -15.14 -1.37 -22.75
N LEU A 211 -13.84 -1.55 -22.48
CA LEU A 211 -13.06 -0.67 -21.61
C LEU A 211 -12.59 0.58 -22.38
N SER A 212 -12.55 1.72 -21.70
CA SER A 212 -11.86 2.91 -22.22
C SER A 212 -10.34 2.74 -22.18
N ALA A 213 -9.60 3.63 -22.85
CA ALA A 213 -8.14 3.66 -22.76
C ALA A 213 -7.64 3.88 -21.32
N GLU A 214 -8.42 4.57 -20.48
CA GLU A 214 -8.08 4.79 -19.07
C GLU A 214 -8.20 3.50 -18.26
N LEU A 215 -9.35 2.81 -18.33
CA LEU A 215 -9.57 1.53 -17.65
C LEU A 215 -8.65 0.43 -18.19
N MET A 216 -8.37 0.39 -19.50
CA MET A 216 -7.35 -0.51 -20.06
C MET A 216 -5.96 -0.23 -19.47
N GLY A 217 -5.61 1.05 -19.29
CA GLY A 217 -4.37 1.45 -18.65
C GLY A 217 -4.30 1.03 -17.17
N MET A 218 -5.42 1.07 -16.45
CA MET A 218 -5.52 0.58 -15.07
C MET A 218 -5.43 -0.95 -15.01
N LEU A 219 -6.09 -1.67 -15.91
CA LEU A 219 -5.98 -3.12 -16.04
C LEU A 219 -4.52 -3.55 -16.30
N ALA A 220 -3.83 -2.86 -17.21
CA ALA A 220 -2.42 -3.13 -17.51
C ALA A 220 -1.49 -2.88 -16.32
N ARG A 221 -1.77 -1.86 -15.48
CA ARG A 221 -1.04 -1.66 -14.21
C ARG A 221 -1.20 -2.89 -13.31
N SER A 222 -2.43 -3.35 -13.13
CA SER A 222 -2.73 -4.47 -12.23
C SER A 222 -2.08 -5.77 -12.73
N TYR A 223 -2.08 -6.00 -14.04
CA TYR A 223 -1.32 -7.10 -14.63
C TYR A 223 0.19 -6.99 -14.38
N ASN A 224 0.79 -5.81 -14.53
CA ASN A 224 2.21 -5.61 -14.24
C ASN A 224 2.53 -5.87 -12.75
N ASN A 225 1.69 -5.37 -11.85
CA ASN A 225 1.86 -5.53 -10.40
C ASN A 225 1.60 -6.97 -9.93
N ASN A 226 0.86 -7.76 -10.71
CA ASN A 226 0.63 -9.18 -10.46
C ASN A 226 1.58 -10.12 -11.25
N ASN A 227 2.74 -9.62 -11.73
CA ASN A 227 3.73 -10.38 -12.49
C ASN A 227 3.20 -11.02 -13.80
N GLN A 228 2.28 -10.33 -14.48
CA GLN A 228 1.67 -10.73 -15.74
C GLN A 228 2.01 -9.74 -16.87
N GLU A 229 3.30 -9.44 -17.07
CA GLU A 229 3.76 -8.37 -17.97
C GLU A 229 3.33 -8.59 -19.42
N ASN A 230 3.28 -9.86 -19.86
CA ASN A 230 2.85 -10.18 -21.22
C ASN A 230 1.38 -9.83 -21.48
N GLU A 231 0.50 -10.03 -20.47
CA GLU A 231 -0.90 -9.62 -20.58
C GLU A 231 -1.02 -8.10 -20.46
N ALA A 232 -0.25 -7.45 -19.58
CA ALA A 232 -0.19 -5.99 -19.52
C ALA A 232 0.19 -5.39 -20.89
N MET A 233 1.23 -5.92 -21.54
CA MET A 233 1.63 -5.47 -22.88
C MET A 233 0.54 -5.68 -23.92
N ARG A 234 -0.15 -6.84 -23.88
CA ARG A 234 -1.25 -7.14 -24.79
C ARG A 234 -2.40 -6.13 -24.66
N ILE A 235 -2.82 -5.81 -23.44
CA ILE A 235 -3.86 -4.80 -23.17
C ILE A 235 -3.40 -3.43 -23.66
N MET A 236 -2.16 -3.06 -23.36
CA MET A 236 -1.58 -1.77 -23.74
C MET A 236 -1.51 -1.57 -25.24
N ASP A 237 -1.20 -2.64 -26.00
CA ASP A 237 -1.17 -2.61 -27.46
C ASP A 237 -2.55 -2.39 -28.09
N MET A 238 -3.64 -2.65 -27.36
CA MET A 238 -5.01 -2.36 -27.81
C MET A 238 -5.38 -0.87 -27.74
N ILE A 239 -4.64 -0.06 -26.97
CA ILE A 239 -4.89 1.38 -26.84
C ILE A 239 -4.37 2.11 -28.10
N PRO A 240 -5.20 2.87 -28.83
CA PRO A 240 -4.80 3.62 -30.03
C PRO A 240 -3.67 4.61 -29.76
N GLU A 241 -2.77 4.81 -30.73
CA GLU A 241 -1.56 5.63 -30.56
C GLU A 241 -1.88 7.08 -30.17
N GLU A 242 -2.98 7.62 -30.69
CA GLU A 242 -3.50 8.96 -30.39
C GLU A 242 -3.97 9.16 -28.94
N GLU A 243 -4.29 8.07 -28.22
CA GLU A 243 -4.76 8.09 -26.83
C GLU A 243 -3.63 7.80 -25.82
N ARG A 244 -2.42 7.45 -26.29
CA ARG A 244 -1.28 7.10 -25.44
C ARG A 244 -0.66 8.33 -24.76
N LYS A 245 -1.00 8.52 -23.49
CA LYS A 245 -0.41 9.51 -22.58
C LYS A 245 0.97 9.07 -22.06
N ALA A 246 1.70 9.96 -21.37
CA ALA A 246 3.00 9.65 -20.77
C ALA A 246 2.99 8.38 -19.91
N VAL A 247 1.95 8.23 -19.06
CA VAL A 247 1.76 7.06 -18.18
C VAL A 247 1.63 5.75 -18.97
N TRP A 248 1.14 5.79 -20.22
CA TRP A 248 1.09 4.61 -21.07
C TRP A 248 2.52 4.12 -21.38
N TYR A 249 3.40 5.02 -21.81
CA TYR A 249 4.78 4.67 -22.14
C TYR A 249 5.55 4.21 -20.90
N TYR A 250 5.32 4.84 -19.75
CA TYR A 250 5.84 4.39 -18.47
C TYR A 250 5.44 2.93 -18.18
N ARG A 251 4.14 2.60 -18.20
CA ARG A 251 3.65 1.24 -17.92
C ARG A 251 4.16 0.20 -18.92
N TYR A 252 4.27 0.56 -20.19
CA TYR A 252 4.81 -0.33 -21.21
C TYR A 252 6.32 -0.55 -21.01
N GLY A 253 7.05 0.50 -20.60
CA GLY A 253 8.45 0.42 -20.20
C GLY A 253 8.65 -0.45 -18.96
N TYR A 254 7.79 -0.31 -17.96
CA TYR A 254 7.73 -1.20 -16.79
C TYR A 254 7.64 -2.66 -17.24
N SER A 255 6.69 -3.00 -18.11
CA SER A 255 6.54 -4.38 -18.58
C SER A 255 7.82 -4.94 -19.20
N TYR A 256 8.57 -4.15 -19.99
CA TYR A 256 9.87 -4.59 -20.52
C TYR A 256 10.96 -4.69 -19.45
N ALA A 257 10.98 -3.74 -18.50
CA ALA A 257 11.92 -3.71 -17.39
C ALA A 257 11.71 -4.85 -16.41
N SER A 258 10.48 -5.33 -16.25
CA SER A 258 10.13 -6.45 -15.36
C SER A 258 10.18 -7.79 -16.10
N ARG A 259 9.96 -7.82 -17.42
CA ARG A 259 9.99 -9.05 -18.20
C ARG A 259 11.37 -9.71 -18.16
N CYS A 260 11.46 -10.77 -17.36
CA CYS A 260 12.68 -11.53 -17.07
C CYS A 260 13.67 -10.82 -16.12
N PHE A 261 13.24 -9.87 -15.31
CA PHE A 261 14.06 -9.29 -14.22
C PHE A 261 14.47 -10.35 -13.19
N PRO A 262 15.75 -10.37 -12.75
CA PRO A 262 16.86 -9.42 -13.02
C PRO A 262 17.67 -9.70 -14.29
N HIS A 263 17.29 -10.68 -15.10
CA HIS A 263 18.00 -11.14 -16.29
C HIS A 263 17.35 -10.68 -17.61
N ASN A 264 16.76 -9.50 -17.66
CA ASN A 264 16.16 -8.94 -18.87
C ASN A 264 17.20 -8.90 -20.00
N SER A 265 16.76 -9.24 -21.20
CA SER A 265 17.65 -9.19 -22.36
C SER A 265 18.15 -7.77 -22.61
N GLU A 266 19.34 -7.62 -23.21
CA GLU A 266 19.84 -6.29 -23.61
C GLU A 266 18.85 -5.54 -24.51
N ALA A 267 18.06 -6.28 -25.30
CA ALA A 267 16.97 -5.73 -26.10
C ALA A 267 15.82 -5.19 -25.23
N ASP A 268 15.43 -5.91 -24.18
CA ASP A 268 14.36 -5.49 -23.26
C ASP A 268 14.79 -4.30 -22.41
N ASN A 269 16.04 -4.29 -21.91
CA ASN A 269 16.61 -3.16 -21.22
C ASN A 269 16.61 -1.89 -22.08
N LEU A 270 17.09 -2.01 -23.33
CA LEU A 270 17.02 -0.89 -24.26
C LEU A 270 15.57 -0.46 -24.51
N LYS A 271 14.65 -1.42 -24.65
CA LYS A 271 13.26 -1.11 -24.95
C LYS A 271 12.55 -0.41 -23.79
N ALA A 272 12.79 -0.83 -22.55
CA ALA A 272 12.33 -0.17 -21.35
C ALA A 272 12.81 1.29 -21.32
N LEU A 273 14.11 1.52 -21.53
CA LEU A 273 14.70 2.85 -21.57
C LEU A 273 14.14 3.73 -22.70
N GLU A 274 13.90 3.17 -23.89
CA GLU A 274 13.23 3.90 -24.99
C GLU A 274 11.80 4.31 -24.61
N MET A 275 11.08 3.48 -23.86
CA MET A 275 9.73 3.80 -23.42
C MET A 275 9.75 4.85 -22.31
N PHE A 276 10.67 4.78 -21.36
CA PHE A 276 10.87 5.82 -20.35
C PHE A 276 11.27 7.15 -20.98
N GLU A 277 12.12 7.15 -22.01
CA GLU A 277 12.47 8.35 -22.78
C GLU A 277 11.22 9.03 -23.36
N LYS A 278 10.32 8.26 -23.97
CA LYS A 278 9.04 8.76 -24.50
C LYS A 278 8.08 9.20 -23.40
N ALA A 279 8.07 8.50 -22.27
CA ALA A 279 7.25 8.87 -21.12
C ALA A 279 7.66 10.25 -20.61
N ILE A 280 8.96 10.50 -20.45
CA ILE A 280 9.51 11.78 -20.02
C ILE A 280 9.25 12.88 -21.07
N GLU A 281 9.41 12.59 -22.36
CA GLU A 281 9.11 13.56 -23.44
C GLU A 281 7.65 14.05 -23.40
N LYS A 282 6.72 13.17 -23.03
CA LYS A 282 5.28 13.45 -22.97
C LYS A 282 4.78 13.87 -21.59
N ALA A 283 5.63 13.83 -20.56
CA ALA A 283 5.21 14.10 -19.19
C ALA A 283 4.85 15.58 -19.02
N GLU A 284 3.62 15.83 -18.59
CA GLU A 284 3.17 17.17 -18.18
C GLU A 284 3.49 17.44 -16.69
N GLU A 285 3.65 16.37 -15.91
CA GLU A 285 3.86 16.39 -14.45
C GLU A 285 5.18 15.70 -14.08
N GLY A 286 5.82 16.15 -13.00
CA GLY A 286 7.10 15.60 -12.53
C GLY A 286 7.04 14.15 -12.05
N LYS A 287 5.86 13.68 -11.60
CA LYS A 287 5.70 12.36 -10.98
C LYS A 287 6.01 11.19 -11.93
N VAL A 288 5.64 11.32 -13.21
CA VAL A 288 5.97 10.28 -14.21
C VAL A 288 7.48 10.18 -14.44
N ILE A 289 8.19 11.29 -14.33
CA ILE A 289 9.65 11.32 -14.46
C ILE A 289 10.28 10.61 -13.27
N GLU A 290 9.82 10.93 -12.04
CA GLU A 290 10.25 10.29 -10.80
C GLU A 290 10.05 8.76 -10.85
N TRP A 291 8.85 8.29 -11.20
CA TRP A 291 8.59 6.86 -11.38
C TRP A 291 9.50 6.20 -12.42
N CYS A 292 9.81 6.87 -13.53
CA CYS A 292 10.77 6.32 -14.49
C CYS A 292 12.17 6.17 -13.88
N MET A 293 12.59 7.08 -12.99
CA MET A 293 13.91 6.99 -12.34
C MET A 293 13.95 5.89 -11.30
N GLU A 294 12.89 5.75 -10.49
CA GLU A 294 12.72 4.64 -9.54
C GLU A 294 12.84 3.30 -10.26
N LEU A 295 12.19 3.13 -11.42
CA LEU A 295 12.30 1.88 -12.19
C LEU A 295 13.67 1.67 -12.81
N VAL A 296 14.38 2.72 -13.24
CA VAL A 296 15.77 2.59 -13.73
C VAL A 296 16.67 2.07 -12.61
N GLU A 297 16.46 2.52 -11.38
CA GLU A 297 17.18 2.05 -10.21
C GLU A 297 16.80 0.62 -9.83
N PHE A 298 15.51 0.41 -9.54
CA PHE A 298 14.97 -0.86 -9.07
C PHE A 298 15.24 -2.01 -10.05
N HIS A 299 15.09 -1.77 -11.36
CA HIS A 299 15.36 -2.77 -12.38
C HIS A 299 16.83 -2.81 -12.87
N LEU A 300 17.75 -2.17 -12.15
CA LEU A 300 19.20 -2.20 -12.41
C LEU A 300 19.59 -1.76 -13.85
N LEU A 301 18.84 -0.82 -14.42
CA LEU A 301 19.01 -0.38 -15.81
C LEU A 301 20.14 0.63 -16.01
N SER A 302 20.79 1.11 -14.94
CA SER A 302 21.84 2.13 -14.98
C SER A 302 23.00 1.77 -15.93
N GLY A 303 23.42 0.50 -15.96
CA GLY A 303 24.45 0.02 -16.88
C GLY A 303 24.01 0.04 -18.34
N ALA A 304 22.75 -0.31 -18.62
CA ALA A 304 22.17 -0.24 -19.96
C ALA A 304 21.97 1.22 -20.40
N LEU A 305 21.59 2.10 -19.47
CA LEU A 305 21.42 3.53 -19.68
C LEU A 305 22.76 4.19 -20.07
N GLU A 306 23.85 3.88 -19.37
CA GLU A 306 25.18 4.42 -19.71
C GLU A 306 25.66 4.02 -21.12
N LYS A 307 25.38 2.78 -21.54
CA LYS A 307 25.68 2.30 -22.88
C LYS A 307 24.83 2.98 -23.96
N ASN A 308 23.60 3.36 -23.62
CA ASN A 308 22.59 3.85 -24.57
C ASN A 308 22.22 5.33 -24.40
N LYS A 309 23.00 6.12 -23.67
CA LYS A 309 22.74 7.54 -23.38
C LYS A 309 22.55 8.45 -24.60
N SER A 310 23.12 8.11 -25.76
CA SER A 310 22.86 8.89 -26.99
C SER A 310 21.46 8.65 -27.56
N GLN A 311 20.85 7.49 -27.25
CA GLN A 311 19.50 7.11 -27.66
C GLN A 311 18.45 7.48 -26.59
N THR A 312 18.88 7.66 -25.33
CA THR A 312 18.02 7.98 -24.19
C THR A 312 18.54 9.19 -23.39
N PRO A 313 18.71 10.36 -24.04
CA PRO A 313 19.31 11.53 -23.41
C PRO A 313 18.48 12.11 -22.26
N LEU A 314 17.14 12.09 -22.32
CA LEU A 314 16.29 12.62 -21.25
C LEU A 314 16.38 11.74 -20.01
N VAL A 315 16.23 10.41 -20.16
CA VAL A 315 16.37 9.46 -19.05
C VAL A 315 17.73 9.64 -18.39
N TYR A 316 18.80 9.74 -19.18
CA TYR A 316 20.16 9.91 -18.66
C TYR A 316 20.34 11.20 -17.86
N GLU A 317 19.86 12.34 -18.36
CA GLU A 317 19.99 13.63 -17.66
C GLU A 317 19.14 13.69 -16.39
N HIS A 318 17.94 13.09 -16.38
CA HIS A 318 17.09 13.01 -15.19
C HIS A 318 17.67 12.06 -14.15
N TYR A 319 18.15 10.89 -14.56
CA TYR A 319 18.72 9.89 -13.64
C TYR A 319 19.99 10.41 -12.94
N LYS A 320 20.80 11.20 -13.66
CA LYS A 320 21.93 11.92 -13.05
C LYS A 320 21.52 12.90 -11.97
N LYS A 321 20.40 13.59 -12.11
CA LYS A 321 19.91 14.53 -11.08
C LYS A 321 19.38 13.75 -9.90
N TYR A 322 18.55 12.74 -10.16
CA TYR A 322 18.02 11.82 -9.18
C TYR A 322 19.13 11.24 -8.27
N LYS A 323 20.20 10.69 -8.86
CA LYS A 323 21.37 10.19 -8.12
C LYS A 323 22.18 11.24 -7.34
N ASN A 324 22.10 12.51 -7.71
CA ASN A 324 22.79 13.58 -6.98
C ASN A 324 21.92 14.17 -5.85
N GLU A 325 20.60 13.99 -5.91
CA GLU A 325 19.65 14.47 -4.90
C GLU A 325 19.48 13.43 -3.75
N ASP A 326 19.61 12.14 -4.04
CA ASP A 326 19.55 11.04 -3.04
C ASP A 326 20.81 10.86 -2.16
N VAL A 327 21.82 11.71 -2.27
CA VAL A 327 23.01 11.61 -1.42
C VAL A 327 22.77 12.24 -0.05
N THR A 328 22.06 11.52 0.83
CA THR A 328 22.62 11.41 2.19
C THR A 328 23.89 10.57 2.03
N PRO A 329 25.05 10.99 2.59
CA PRO A 329 26.22 10.14 2.51
C PRO A 329 25.91 8.88 3.32
N GLU A 330 25.55 7.80 2.63
CA GLU A 330 25.75 6.46 3.14
C GLU A 330 27.18 6.44 3.69
N ALA A 331 27.31 6.04 4.96
CA ALA A 331 28.61 5.68 5.47
C ALA A 331 29.21 4.70 4.45
N PRO A 332 30.46 4.90 4.01
CA PRO A 332 31.03 4.06 2.97
C PRO A 332 30.82 2.60 3.37
N ALA A 333 30.08 1.86 2.53
CA ALA A 333 29.80 0.45 2.74
C ALA A 333 31.14 -0.22 3.11
N ASN A 334 31.19 -0.80 4.30
CA ASN A 334 32.38 -1.49 4.75
C ASN A 334 32.63 -2.64 3.75
N ASP A 335 33.88 -2.87 3.32
CA ASP A 335 34.26 -3.91 2.34
C ASP A 335 33.69 -5.31 2.68
N GLN A 336 33.27 -5.52 3.95
CA GLN A 336 32.64 -6.74 4.44
C GLN A 336 31.16 -6.92 4.05
N GLN A 337 30.37 -5.86 3.86
CA GLN A 337 28.95 -5.99 3.49
C GLN A 337 28.80 -6.48 2.03
N HIS A 338 29.67 -6.01 1.12
CA HIS A 338 29.73 -6.51 -0.26
C HIS A 338 30.08 -8.01 -0.37
N LYS A 339 30.64 -8.63 0.69
CA LYS A 339 30.98 -10.06 0.69
C LYS A 339 29.74 -10.97 0.72
N TYR A 340 28.62 -10.50 1.26
CA TYR A 340 27.45 -11.36 1.56
C TYR A 340 26.16 -10.97 0.85
N ASN A 341 26.19 -9.94 -0.03
CA ASN A 341 25.02 -9.38 -0.72
C ASN A 341 24.37 -10.29 -1.81
N ASN A 342 24.60 -11.60 -1.79
CA ASN A 342 24.22 -12.48 -2.91
C ASN A 342 22.83 -13.13 -2.74
N LEU A 343 22.08 -12.81 -1.66
CA LEU A 343 20.88 -13.54 -1.27
C LEU A 343 19.55 -12.81 -1.54
N PHE A 344 19.57 -11.59 -2.09
CA PHE A 344 18.36 -10.80 -2.36
C PHE A 344 17.50 -11.32 -3.54
N ASP A 345 18.03 -12.27 -4.34
CA ASP A 345 17.36 -12.82 -5.53
C ASP A 345 16.60 -14.13 -5.30
N VAL A 346 16.48 -14.58 -4.05
CA VAL A 346 15.84 -15.86 -3.72
C VAL A 346 14.32 -15.73 -3.71
N ASN A 347 13.62 -16.66 -4.37
CA ASN A 347 12.15 -16.74 -4.34
C ASN A 347 11.69 -17.81 -3.36
N TRP A 348 11.50 -17.47 -2.09
CA TRP A 348 11.01 -18.41 -1.09
C TRP A 348 9.99 -17.76 -0.16
N ILE A 349 8.95 -18.52 0.18
CA ILE A 349 7.95 -18.15 1.18
C ILE A 349 8.04 -19.19 2.27
N PHE A 350 8.32 -18.77 3.50
CA PHE A 350 8.35 -19.65 4.65
C PHE A 350 6.93 -20.07 5.03
N ASP A 351 6.78 -21.34 5.39
CA ASP A 351 5.49 -21.90 5.80
C ASP A 351 5.66 -22.94 6.90
N LYS A 352 4.55 -23.39 7.49
CA LYS A 352 4.55 -24.42 8.55
C LYS A 352 4.73 -25.84 8.01
N HIS A 353 5.13 -26.02 6.75
CA HIS A 353 5.25 -27.33 6.14
C HIS A 353 6.59 -28.00 6.50
N ASP A 354 6.50 -29.23 7.02
CA ASP A 354 7.66 -30.07 7.32
C ASP A 354 8.09 -30.86 6.07
N TYR A 355 8.72 -30.18 5.12
CA TYR A 355 9.23 -30.82 3.91
C TYR A 355 10.23 -31.94 4.25
N SER A 356 10.26 -32.99 3.43
CA SER A 356 11.46 -33.81 3.27
C SER A 356 12.51 -33.05 2.44
N ALA A 357 13.79 -33.47 2.53
CA ALA A 357 14.86 -32.83 1.77
C ALA A 357 14.62 -32.89 0.25
N GLU A 358 14.07 -34.00 -0.25
CA GLU A 358 13.77 -34.19 -1.68
C GLU A 358 12.61 -33.28 -2.14
N GLU A 359 11.57 -33.15 -1.32
CA GLU A 359 10.42 -32.27 -1.62
C GLU A 359 10.82 -30.80 -1.60
N PHE A 360 11.59 -30.38 -0.58
CA PHE A 360 12.12 -29.03 -0.50
C PHE A 360 13.01 -28.73 -1.70
N GLU A 361 13.96 -29.62 -2.03
CA GLU A 361 14.85 -29.41 -3.17
C GLU A 361 14.07 -29.29 -4.49
N ALA A 362 13.05 -30.13 -4.72
CA ALA A 362 12.22 -30.04 -5.91
C ALA A 362 11.47 -28.70 -5.97
N LYS A 363 10.81 -28.29 -4.88
CA LYS A 363 10.04 -27.04 -4.80
C LYS A 363 10.95 -25.80 -4.90
N PHE A 364 12.09 -25.84 -4.22
CA PHE A 364 13.09 -24.76 -4.27
C PHE A 364 13.66 -24.59 -5.68
N ASN A 365 14.04 -25.69 -6.33
CA ASN A 365 14.49 -25.64 -7.72
C ASN A 365 13.41 -25.11 -8.67
N GLU A 366 12.15 -25.53 -8.48
CA GLU A 366 11.03 -25.02 -9.28
C GLU A 366 10.86 -23.51 -9.11
N LYS A 367 10.85 -23.02 -7.87
CA LYS A 367 10.71 -21.59 -7.55
C LYS A 367 11.89 -20.75 -8.06
N MET A 368 13.10 -21.26 -7.92
CA MET A 368 14.31 -20.60 -8.43
C MET A 368 14.37 -20.64 -9.95
N ALA A 369 13.94 -21.73 -10.60
CA ALA A 369 13.85 -21.80 -12.05
C ALA A 369 12.77 -20.87 -12.62
N GLN A 370 11.65 -20.70 -11.90
CA GLN A 370 10.61 -19.73 -12.26
C GLN A 370 11.14 -18.28 -12.22
N ARG A 371 11.96 -17.92 -11.21
CA ARG A 371 12.51 -16.55 -11.06
C ARG A 371 13.76 -16.28 -11.92
N LEU A 372 14.72 -17.21 -11.93
CA LEU A 372 16.07 -17.00 -12.49
C LEU A 372 16.38 -17.91 -13.69
N GLY A 373 15.44 -18.75 -14.11
CA GLY A 373 15.60 -19.70 -15.22
C GLY A 373 16.24 -21.04 -14.82
N GLU A 374 16.16 -22.03 -15.71
CA GLU A 374 16.67 -23.41 -15.48
C GLU A 374 18.17 -23.48 -15.11
N ASN A 375 18.95 -22.46 -15.48
CA ASN A 375 20.38 -22.37 -15.18
C ASN A 375 20.67 -21.51 -13.94
N TRP A 376 19.71 -21.28 -13.04
CA TRP A 376 19.87 -20.41 -11.86
C TRP A 376 21.09 -20.78 -11.00
N ARG A 377 21.51 -22.05 -11.00
CA ARG A 377 22.70 -22.51 -10.28
C ARG A 377 24.01 -21.90 -10.78
N GLU A 378 24.01 -21.34 -11.99
CA GLU A 378 25.16 -20.67 -12.61
C GLU A 378 25.17 -19.15 -12.37
N THR A 379 24.13 -18.59 -11.73
CA THR A 379 24.03 -17.15 -11.46
C THR A 379 24.68 -16.78 -10.13
N GLU A 380 24.87 -15.48 -9.90
CA GLU A 380 25.50 -14.95 -8.68
C GLU A 380 24.68 -15.25 -7.41
N CYS A 381 23.36 -15.48 -7.52
CA CYS A 381 22.51 -15.84 -6.37
C CYS A 381 22.93 -17.16 -5.69
N ASN A 382 23.58 -18.06 -6.44
CA ASN A 382 24.06 -19.35 -5.96
C ASN A 382 25.54 -19.29 -5.54
N ALA A 383 26.14 -18.09 -5.51
CA ALA A 383 27.47 -17.90 -4.97
C ALA A 383 27.47 -18.29 -3.47
N PRO A 384 28.35 -19.20 -3.04
CA PRO A 384 28.33 -19.70 -1.69
C PRO A 384 28.77 -18.64 -0.68
N ILE A 385 28.17 -18.68 0.51
CA ILE A 385 28.74 -17.98 1.67
C ILE A 385 29.92 -18.82 2.15
N GLU A 386 31.14 -18.33 1.92
CA GLU A 386 32.41 -18.99 2.27
C GLU A 386 32.70 -18.94 3.78
N GLU A 387 31.76 -19.42 4.58
CA GLU A 387 31.84 -19.53 6.04
C GLU A 387 31.42 -20.94 6.48
N ALA A 388 32.16 -21.51 7.43
CA ALA A 388 31.85 -22.84 7.96
C ALA A 388 30.68 -22.80 8.97
N GLU A 389 30.50 -21.67 9.63
CA GLU A 389 29.51 -21.41 10.67
C GLU A 389 28.97 -19.98 10.48
N ILE A 390 27.68 -19.77 10.71
CA ILE A 390 27.03 -18.44 10.72
C ILE A 390 26.02 -18.35 11.86
N LEU A 391 25.78 -17.14 12.35
CA LEU A 391 24.65 -16.81 13.22
C LEU A 391 23.58 -16.11 12.38
N VAL A 392 22.32 -16.53 12.49
CA VAL A 392 21.18 -15.87 11.84
C VAL A 392 20.17 -15.45 12.91
N THR A 393 19.76 -14.19 12.89
CA THR A 393 18.69 -13.65 13.73
C THR A 393 17.44 -13.48 12.87
N TYR A 394 16.28 -13.86 13.39
CA TYR A 394 15.00 -13.67 12.71
C TYR A 394 13.89 -13.45 13.73
N GLU A 395 12.88 -12.67 13.35
CA GLU A 395 11.71 -12.41 14.17
C GLU A 395 10.65 -13.51 14.00
N ALA A 396 10.02 -13.94 15.09
CA ALA A 396 8.90 -14.87 15.06
C ALA A 396 8.03 -14.78 16.32
N TRP A 397 6.81 -15.26 16.20
CA TRP A 397 5.86 -15.45 17.29
C TRP A 397 5.95 -16.88 17.84
N ILE A 398 6.08 -17.01 19.17
CA ILE A 398 6.13 -18.30 19.88
C ILE A 398 5.13 -18.34 21.05
N GLU A 399 4.50 -19.49 21.26
CA GLU A 399 3.63 -19.80 22.40
C GLU A 399 4.44 -20.20 23.65
N SER A 400 5.66 -20.73 23.43
CA SER A 400 6.52 -21.29 24.46
C SER A 400 7.98 -21.36 24.02
N LEU A 401 8.91 -21.23 24.98
CA LEU A 401 10.34 -21.51 24.77
C LEU A 401 10.63 -22.95 24.32
N GLU A 402 9.68 -23.87 24.47
CA GLU A 402 9.79 -25.25 23.95
C GLU A 402 9.83 -25.32 22.41
N GLN A 403 9.47 -24.23 21.71
CA GLN A 403 9.57 -24.15 20.24
C GLN A 403 10.99 -23.82 19.74
N LEU A 404 11.91 -23.43 20.63
CA LEU A 404 13.31 -23.18 20.27
C LEU A 404 14.05 -24.51 20.07
N TYR A 405 14.77 -24.62 18.96
CA TYR A 405 15.65 -25.76 18.71
C TYR A 405 16.95 -25.66 19.53
N ASP A 406 17.67 -26.78 19.67
CA ASP A 406 18.93 -26.86 20.44
C ASP A 406 20.02 -25.87 19.96
N ASN A 407 19.91 -25.39 18.73
CA ASN A 407 20.81 -24.40 18.13
C ASN A 407 20.24 -22.97 18.11
N GLU A 408 19.15 -22.71 18.85
CA GLU A 408 18.49 -21.41 18.93
C GLU A 408 18.53 -20.84 20.36
N CYS A 409 18.57 -19.52 20.45
CA CYS A 409 18.33 -18.78 21.68
C CYS A 409 17.64 -17.45 21.38
N LEU A 410 17.02 -16.83 22.37
CA LEU A 410 16.57 -15.45 22.26
C LEU A 410 17.77 -14.50 22.20
N THR A 411 17.63 -13.34 21.57
CA THR A 411 18.63 -12.27 21.62
C THR A 411 18.72 -11.66 23.03
N ASP A 412 19.79 -10.92 23.30
CA ASP A 412 20.07 -10.35 24.63
C ASP A 412 19.05 -9.30 25.09
N ASP A 413 18.13 -8.90 24.21
CA ASP A 413 17.06 -7.94 24.49
C ASP A 413 15.95 -8.53 25.37
N TYR A 414 15.91 -9.85 25.57
CA TYR A 414 14.92 -10.55 26.39
C TYR A 414 15.55 -11.10 27.68
N GLU A 415 15.52 -10.32 28.78
CA GLU A 415 15.97 -10.79 30.10
C GLU A 415 15.04 -11.87 30.69
N GLU A 416 13.73 -11.79 30.44
CA GLU A 416 12.69 -12.76 30.80
C GLU A 416 11.45 -12.53 29.91
N LEU A 417 10.79 -13.59 29.43
CA LEU A 417 9.50 -13.45 28.71
C LEU A 417 8.36 -13.26 29.71
N LEU A 418 7.77 -12.06 29.75
CA LEU A 418 6.69 -11.73 30.69
C LEU A 418 5.33 -12.13 30.10
N GLU A 419 4.47 -12.77 30.91
CA GLU A 419 3.15 -13.22 30.45
C GLU A 419 2.22 -12.06 30.01
N GLU A 420 2.47 -10.85 30.50
CA GLU A 420 1.73 -9.63 30.14
C GLU A 420 2.12 -9.05 28.77
N GLU A 421 3.22 -9.50 28.18
CA GLU A 421 3.70 -9.09 26.84
C GLU A 421 3.14 -9.98 25.73
N LYS A 422 2.28 -10.95 26.06
CA LYS A 422 1.63 -11.78 25.05
C LYS A 422 0.56 -11.01 24.30
N GLU A 423 0.61 -11.08 22.98
CA GLU A 423 -0.50 -10.71 22.10
C GLU A 423 -1.10 -12.00 21.55
N ASP A 424 -2.42 -12.15 21.68
CA ASP A 424 -3.16 -13.37 21.30
C ASP A 424 -2.58 -14.71 21.82
N GLY A 425 -1.90 -14.63 22.97
CA GLY A 425 -1.31 -15.80 23.62
C GLY A 425 0.10 -16.17 23.15
N MET A 426 0.74 -15.36 22.31
CA MET A 426 2.10 -15.56 21.79
C MET A 426 3.01 -14.38 22.12
N TRP A 427 4.33 -14.62 22.16
CA TRP A 427 5.35 -13.57 22.25
C TRP A 427 5.98 -13.35 20.87
N GLN A 428 6.07 -12.10 20.42
CA GLN A 428 6.93 -11.70 19.32
C GLN A 428 8.36 -11.58 19.83
N VAL A 429 9.28 -12.34 19.24
CA VAL A 429 10.66 -12.43 19.71
C VAL A 429 11.66 -12.46 18.57
N ASP A 430 12.84 -11.89 18.80
CA ASP A 430 14.02 -12.15 17.97
C ASP A 430 14.75 -13.42 18.43
N ILE A 431 14.88 -14.36 17.50
CA ILE A 431 15.50 -15.67 17.72
C ILE A 431 16.80 -15.72 16.94
N ARG A 432 17.89 -16.02 17.64
CA ARG A 432 19.21 -16.25 17.04
C ARG A 432 19.50 -17.73 16.93
N ALA A 433 19.82 -18.19 15.73
CA ALA A 433 20.20 -19.57 15.44
C ALA A 433 21.66 -19.70 15.00
N HIS A 434 22.35 -20.71 15.52
CA HIS A 434 23.69 -21.10 15.08
C HIS A 434 23.61 -22.16 13.99
N LEU A 435 24.03 -21.79 12.78
CA LEU A 435 24.04 -22.69 11.62
C LEU A 435 25.45 -23.14 11.29
N LYS A 436 25.56 -24.41 10.88
CA LYS A 436 26.82 -25.01 10.41
C LYS A 436 26.64 -25.55 9.00
N ALA A 437 27.64 -25.30 8.15
CA ALA A 437 27.65 -25.77 6.78
C ALA A 437 27.78 -27.28 6.77
N ASP A 438 26.96 -27.97 5.97
CA ASP A 438 26.94 -29.43 5.85
C ASP A 438 28.28 -29.97 5.33
N ASN A 439 28.94 -29.20 4.47
CA ASN A 439 30.28 -29.50 3.95
C ASN A 439 31.43 -29.05 4.89
N GLY A 440 31.09 -28.34 5.97
CA GLY A 440 32.02 -27.78 6.97
C GLY A 440 32.89 -26.63 6.48
N LYS A 441 32.53 -25.96 5.38
CA LYS A 441 33.34 -24.91 4.75
C LYS A 441 32.54 -23.71 4.25
N SER A 442 31.42 -23.95 3.60
CA SER A 442 30.62 -22.91 2.95
C SER A 442 29.18 -23.34 2.79
N PHE A 443 28.26 -22.39 2.82
CA PHE A 443 26.85 -22.62 2.63
C PHE A 443 26.45 -22.34 1.18
N SER A 444 25.63 -23.22 0.61
CA SER A 444 24.86 -22.87 -0.59
C SER A 444 23.61 -22.10 -0.21
N VAL A 445 23.06 -21.29 -1.13
CA VAL A 445 21.79 -20.59 -0.90
C VAL A 445 20.65 -21.55 -0.56
N GLN A 446 20.55 -22.67 -1.28
CA GLN A 446 19.55 -23.71 -1.03
C GLN A 446 19.67 -24.27 0.39
N GLU A 447 20.89 -24.45 0.89
CA GLU A 447 21.15 -24.96 2.24
C GLU A 447 20.75 -23.95 3.32
N ILE A 448 21.02 -22.66 3.11
CA ILE A 448 20.62 -21.61 4.06
C ILE A 448 19.10 -21.57 4.16
N VAL A 449 18.41 -21.45 3.03
CA VAL A 449 16.94 -21.37 2.99
C VAL A 449 16.33 -22.65 3.55
N TRP A 450 16.93 -23.81 3.27
CA TRP A 450 16.49 -25.08 3.85
C TRP A 450 16.55 -25.09 5.37
N LYS A 451 17.69 -24.64 5.94
CA LYS A 451 17.86 -24.58 7.40
C LYS A 451 16.88 -23.57 8.01
N LEU A 452 16.72 -22.39 7.40
CA LEU A 452 15.75 -21.38 7.86
C LEU A 452 14.31 -21.92 7.82
N GLN A 453 13.89 -22.57 6.73
CA GLN A 453 12.58 -23.21 6.62
C GLN A 453 12.34 -24.21 7.77
N LYS A 454 13.34 -25.01 8.13
CA LYS A 454 13.22 -25.95 9.25
C LYS A 454 13.09 -25.25 10.60
N LEU A 455 13.84 -24.17 10.80
CA LEU A 455 13.79 -23.38 12.04
C LEU A 455 12.43 -22.68 12.20
N MET A 456 11.85 -22.17 11.12
CA MET A 456 10.62 -21.37 11.15
C MET A 456 9.34 -22.22 11.10
N ALA A 457 9.38 -23.45 10.59
CA ALA A 457 8.18 -24.27 10.36
C ALA A 457 7.32 -24.57 11.61
N ASN A 458 7.89 -24.46 12.82
CA ASN A 458 7.16 -24.64 14.09
C ASN A 458 6.82 -23.33 14.79
N LYS A 459 6.97 -22.18 14.12
CA LYS A 459 6.74 -20.83 14.66
C LYS A 459 5.69 -20.11 13.82
N GLU A 460 5.18 -18.98 14.32
CA GLU A 460 4.30 -18.08 13.57
C GLU A 460 5.12 -16.88 13.09
N LEU A 461 4.99 -16.49 11.83
CA LEU A 461 5.78 -15.40 11.23
C LEU A 461 4.93 -14.15 10.98
N GLY A 462 3.63 -14.22 11.25
CA GLY A 462 2.69 -13.14 10.90
C GLY A 462 2.59 -13.00 9.38
N ASP A 463 2.48 -11.76 8.91
CA ASP A 463 2.39 -11.47 7.47
C ASP A 463 3.77 -11.48 6.79
N HIS A 464 4.87 -11.39 7.54
CA HIS A 464 6.23 -11.29 7.01
C HIS A 464 6.85 -12.67 6.68
N VAL A 465 6.36 -13.33 5.62
CA VAL A 465 6.77 -14.70 5.24
C VAL A 465 7.65 -14.78 3.99
N PHE A 466 7.77 -13.70 3.22
CA PHE A 466 8.53 -13.69 1.97
C PHE A 466 10.02 -13.43 2.22
N PHE A 467 10.90 -14.36 1.87
CA PHE A 467 12.34 -14.20 2.09
C PHE A 467 12.94 -13.16 1.12
N GLU A 468 13.40 -12.04 1.67
CA GLU A 468 13.99 -10.93 0.91
C GLU A 468 15.52 -10.93 0.93
N GLY A 469 16.14 -11.69 1.83
CA GLY A 469 17.59 -11.84 1.90
C GLY A 469 18.10 -11.95 3.32
N ILE A 470 19.40 -11.72 3.49
CA ILE A 470 20.01 -11.58 4.81
C ILE A 470 20.94 -10.36 4.83
N ASP A 471 20.88 -9.60 5.92
CA ASP A 471 21.73 -8.45 6.16
C ASP A 471 22.88 -8.79 7.09
N TYR A 472 24.10 -8.38 6.74
CA TYR A 472 25.27 -8.61 7.57
C TYR A 472 25.33 -7.62 8.73
N GLU A 473 25.27 -8.12 9.96
CA GLU A 473 25.26 -7.31 11.19
C GLU A 473 26.61 -7.28 11.92
N GLY A 474 27.64 -7.89 11.34
CA GLY A 474 28.97 -7.97 11.94
C GLY A 474 29.36 -9.40 12.31
N SER A 475 30.08 -9.56 13.42
CA SER A 475 30.51 -10.88 13.89
C SER A 475 30.46 -10.91 15.40
N SER A 476 30.08 -12.06 15.96
CA SER A 476 29.96 -12.26 17.40
C SER A 476 30.69 -13.54 17.81
N SER A 477 31.22 -13.53 19.04
CA SER A 477 31.74 -14.72 19.72
C SER A 477 30.83 -15.17 20.86
N ASP A 478 29.63 -14.58 21.01
CA ASP A 478 28.84 -14.67 22.23
C ASP A 478 28.24 -16.07 22.47
N TYR A 479 28.37 -16.97 21.50
CA TYR A 479 27.84 -18.34 21.56
C TYR A 479 28.80 -19.39 20.97
N THR A 480 30.01 -18.97 20.59
CA THR A 480 31.00 -19.76 19.84
C THR A 480 32.40 -19.57 20.41
N ALA A 481 33.30 -20.54 20.21
CA ALA A 481 34.68 -20.44 20.69
C ALA A 481 35.56 -19.44 19.91
N HIS A 482 35.02 -18.85 18.84
CA HIS A 482 35.67 -17.95 17.90
C HIS A 482 34.62 -17.02 17.28
N GLU A 483 35.04 -15.89 16.69
CA GLU A 483 34.12 -14.97 16.01
C GLU A 483 33.44 -15.66 14.82
N VAL A 484 32.12 -15.54 14.75
CA VAL A 484 31.27 -16.07 13.69
C VAL A 484 30.47 -14.92 13.06
N PRO A 485 30.39 -14.84 11.71
CA PRO A 485 29.56 -13.86 11.03
C PRO A 485 28.09 -13.94 11.43
N MET A 486 27.50 -12.78 11.66
CA MET A 486 26.12 -12.65 12.11
C MET A 486 25.28 -11.95 11.04
N PHE A 487 24.08 -12.46 10.82
CA PHE A 487 23.15 -11.97 9.83
C PHE A 487 21.76 -11.80 10.42
N TYR A 488 21.01 -10.82 9.93
CA TYR A 488 19.58 -10.69 10.14
C TYR A 488 18.84 -11.24 8.92
N VAL A 489 17.81 -12.06 9.12
CA VAL A 489 16.97 -12.58 8.05
C VAL A 489 15.88 -11.56 7.75
N VAL A 490 15.86 -11.06 6.51
CA VAL A 490 14.88 -10.06 6.08
C VAL A 490 13.70 -10.79 5.44
N CYS A 491 12.51 -10.58 6.01
CA CYS A 491 11.26 -11.08 5.46
C CYS A 491 10.30 -9.92 5.18
N GLY A 492 9.67 -9.93 4.00
CA GLY A 492 8.63 -9.00 3.57
C GLY A 492 7.22 -9.55 3.75
N SER A 493 6.24 -8.65 3.75
CA SER A 493 4.79 -8.94 3.72
C SER A 493 4.32 -9.41 2.35
#